data_AF-A0A291C3E9-F1
#
_entry.id   AF-A0A291C3E9-F1
#
_cell.length_a   1.000
_cell.length_b   1.000
_cell.length_c   1.000
_cell.angle_alpha   90.00
_cell.angle_beta   90.00
_cell.angle_gamma   90.00
#
_symmetry.space_group_name_H-M   'P 1'
#
loop_
_entity.id
_entity.type
_entity.pdbx_description
1 polymer ?
#
loop_
_entity_poly.entity_id
_entity_poly.type
_entity_poly.pdbx_seq_one_letter_code
_entity_poly.pdbx_strand_id
1 'polypeptide(L)'
;VRRMRIAELGLEELQKYVDTLIVIPNQNLFRIANEKTTFSDAFKLADNVLHIGIRGVTDLMVMPGLINLDFADIETVMSEMGKAMIGTGEAEGEDRAISAAEAAISNPLLE
;
A
#
# COMPACT_ATOMS: atom_id res chain seq x y z
N VAL A 1 -12.30 20.92 1.98
CA VAL A 1 -12.16 20.92 0.50
C VAL A 1 -10.81 21.43 0.01
N ARG A 2 -10.26 22.55 0.52
CA ARG A 2 -8.97 23.11 0.02
C ARG A 2 -7.78 22.12 0.00
N ARG A 3 -7.64 21.26 1.03
CA ARG A 3 -6.54 20.27 1.10
C ARG A 3 -6.65 19.17 0.03
N MET A 4 -7.85 18.62 -0.18
CA MET A 4 -8.10 17.57 -1.17
C MET A 4 -7.79 18.04 -2.59
N ARG A 5 -8.24 19.24 -2.96
CA ARG A 5 -7.95 19.84 -4.27
C ARG A 5 -6.44 20.04 -4.52
N ILE A 6 -5.69 20.42 -3.48
CA ILE A 6 -4.23 20.57 -3.60
C ILE A 6 -3.56 19.21 -3.78
N ALA A 7 -4.03 18.18 -3.05
CA ALA A 7 -3.51 16.82 -3.17
C ALA A 7 -3.77 16.24 -4.56
N GLU A 8 -4.97 16.42 -5.13
CA GLU A 8 -5.30 15.96 -6.49
C GLU A 8 -4.39 16.60 -7.55
N LEU A 9 -4.20 17.92 -7.49
CA LEU A 9 -3.28 18.62 -8.40
C LEU A 9 -1.83 18.15 -8.22
N GLY A 10 -1.40 17.89 -6.98
CA GLY A 10 -0.08 17.36 -6.69
C GLY A 10 0.11 15.94 -7.25
N LEU A 11 -0.91 15.09 -7.14
CA LEU A 11 -0.91 13.73 -7.69
C LEU A 11 -0.85 13.75 -9.22
N GLU A 12 -1.63 14.61 -9.87
CA GLU A 12 -1.60 14.78 -11.33
C GLU A 12 -0.22 15.25 -11.83
N GLU A 13 0.44 16.13 -11.09
CA GLU A 13 1.77 16.60 -11.46
C GLU A 13 2.83 15.51 -11.22
N LEU A 14 2.78 14.83 -10.08
CA LEU A 14 3.71 13.74 -9.75
C LEU A 14 3.64 12.59 -10.75
N GLN A 15 2.43 12.23 -11.20
CA GLN A 15 2.21 11.13 -12.15
C GLN A 15 2.96 11.33 -13.48
N LYS A 16 3.33 12.57 -13.85
CA LYS A 16 4.09 12.84 -15.08
C LYS A 16 5.57 12.50 -14.98
N TYR A 17 6.09 12.29 -13.76
CA TYR A 17 7.51 12.11 -13.49
C TYR A 17 7.85 10.79 -12.81
N VAL A 18 6.87 9.91 -12.57
CA VAL A 18 7.07 8.61 -11.90
C VAL A 18 6.46 7.49 -12.72
N ASP A 19 7.09 6.32 -12.71
CA ASP A 19 6.58 5.13 -13.39
C ASP A 19 5.37 4.53 -12.66
N THR A 20 5.37 4.57 -11.32
CA THR A 20 4.24 4.13 -10.49
C THR A 20 3.96 5.14 -9.39
N LEU A 21 2.68 5.53 -9.25
CA LEU A 21 2.22 6.36 -8.15
C LEU A 21 1.38 5.54 -7.17
N ILE A 22 1.92 5.33 -5.98
CA ILE A 22 1.22 4.64 -4.87
C ILE A 22 0.49 5.70 -4.05
N VAL A 23 -0.84 5.60 -3.97
CA VAL A 23 -1.68 6.57 -3.24
C VAL A 23 -2.36 5.88 -2.07
N ILE A 24 -2.18 6.41 -0.87
CA ILE A 24 -2.84 5.90 0.34
C ILE A 24 -3.93 6.90 0.77
N PRO A 25 -5.22 6.54 0.63
CA PRO A 25 -6.31 7.42 1.03
C PRO A 25 -6.43 7.47 2.55
N ASN A 26 -6.12 8.63 3.14
CA ASN A 26 -6.25 8.83 4.58
C ASN A 26 -7.69 8.65 5.11
N GLN A 27 -8.72 8.71 4.24
CA GLN A 27 -10.10 8.37 4.62
C GLN A 27 -10.23 6.91 5.10
N ASN A 28 -9.49 5.97 4.51
CA ASN A 28 -9.62 4.55 4.83
C ASN A 28 -8.98 4.21 6.18
N LEU A 29 -7.99 5.00 6.63
CA LEU A 29 -7.42 4.89 7.97
C LEU A 29 -8.46 5.10 9.08
N PHE A 30 -9.46 5.95 8.84
CA PHE A 30 -10.55 6.17 9.79
C PHE A 30 -11.51 4.97 9.91
N ARG A 31 -11.56 4.08 8.91
CA ARG A 31 -12.33 2.83 9.01
C ARG A 31 -11.65 1.81 9.93
N ILE A 32 -10.33 1.91 10.06
CA ILE A 32 -9.49 1.03 10.88
C ILE A 32 -9.30 1.63 12.29
N ALA A 33 -9.56 2.93 12.45
CA ALA A 33 -9.47 3.65 13.71
C ALA A 33 -10.76 3.50 14.55
N ASN A 34 -10.59 3.23 15.84
CA ASN A 34 -11.70 3.19 16.80
C ASN A 34 -11.97 4.60 17.36
N GLU A 35 -13.10 4.82 18.04
CA GLU A 35 -13.48 6.12 18.65
C GLU A 35 -12.44 6.70 19.64
N LYS A 36 -11.52 5.86 20.12
CA LYS A 36 -10.42 6.25 21.03
C LYS A 36 -9.13 6.65 20.32
N THR A 37 -9.04 6.44 19.01
CA THR A 37 -7.81 6.70 18.24
C THR A 37 -7.63 8.21 18.07
N THR A 38 -6.50 8.74 18.54
CA THR A 38 -6.18 10.16 18.36
C THR A 38 -5.78 10.44 16.91
N PHE A 39 -5.86 11.71 16.48
CA PHE A 39 -5.32 12.12 15.18
C PHE A 39 -3.86 11.71 14.99
N SER A 40 -3.05 11.80 16.05
CA SER A 40 -1.62 11.39 16.01
C SER A 40 -1.49 9.90 15.71
N ASP A 41 -2.32 9.07 16.34
CA ASP A 41 -2.26 7.62 16.13
C ASP A 41 -2.82 7.22 14.74
N ALA A 42 -3.80 7.96 14.21
CA ALA A 42 -4.27 7.77 12.84
C ALA A 42 -3.18 8.08 11.80
N PHE A 43 -2.35 9.10 12.02
CA PHE A 43 -1.20 9.37 11.15
C PHE A 43 -0.12 8.29 11.26
N LYS A 44 0.15 7.77 12.47
CA LYS A 44 1.07 6.63 12.62
C LYS A 44 0.58 5.38 11.88
N LEU A 45 -0.73 5.16 11.82
CA LEU A 45 -1.30 4.08 11.00
C LEU A 45 -1.02 4.33 9.51
N ALA A 46 -1.16 5.56 9.02
CA ALA A 46 -0.76 5.93 7.66
C ALA A 46 0.71 5.61 7.37
N ASP A 47 1.59 6.02 8.29
CA ASP A 47 3.03 5.82 8.18
C ASP A 47 3.39 4.33 8.17
N ASN A 48 2.67 3.53 8.97
CA ASN A 48 2.87 2.08 9.00
C ASN A 48 2.42 1.43 7.67
N VAL A 49 1.31 1.87 7.09
CA VAL A 49 0.86 1.39 5.77
C VAL A 49 1.90 1.72 4.69
N LEU A 50 2.42 2.95 4.68
CA LEU A 50 3.52 3.35 3.79
C LEU A 50 4.75 2.46 3.99
N HIS A 51 5.13 2.22 5.24
CA HIS A 51 6.28 1.40 5.57
C HIS A 51 6.14 -0.04 5.07
N ILE A 52 4.98 -0.68 5.32
CA ILE A 52 4.72 -2.05 4.88
C ILE A 52 4.68 -2.13 3.35
N GLY A 53 4.06 -1.14 2.69
CA GLY A 53 4.01 -1.09 1.23
C GLY A 53 5.38 -0.98 0.56
N ILE A 54 6.23 -0.08 1.06
CA ILE A 54 7.60 0.07 0.57
C ILE A 54 8.41 -1.18 0.87
N ARG A 55 8.31 -1.71 2.09
CA ARG A 55 9.03 -2.91 2.52
C ARG A 55 8.69 -4.11 1.65
N GLY A 56 7.42 -4.31 1.30
CA GLY A 56 7.00 -5.40 0.42
C GLY A 56 7.70 -5.37 -0.94
N VAL A 57 7.81 -4.19 -1.56
CA VAL A 57 8.51 -4.03 -2.84
C VAL A 57 10.02 -4.21 -2.67
N THR A 58 10.62 -3.60 -1.65
CA THR A 58 12.07 -3.64 -1.45
C THR A 58 12.56 -5.03 -1.01
N ASP A 59 11.79 -5.74 -0.19
CA ASP A 59 12.16 -7.06 0.30
C ASP A 59 12.15 -8.09 -0.83
N LEU A 60 11.23 -7.97 -1.81
CA LEU A 60 11.24 -8.78 -3.02
C LEU A 60 12.49 -8.56 -3.89
N MET A 61 13.06 -7.35 -3.87
CA MET A 61 14.29 -7.04 -4.61
C MET A 61 15.57 -7.46 -3.86
N VAL A 62 15.58 -7.35 -2.53
CA VAL A 62 16.81 -7.47 -1.72
C VAL A 62 16.95 -8.83 -1.05
N MET A 63 15.85 -9.48 -0.68
CA MET A 63 15.86 -10.77 0.02
C MET A 63 15.40 -11.90 -0.90
N PRO A 64 16.33 -12.68 -1.48
CA PRO A 64 15.96 -13.80 -2.34
C PRO A 64 15.18 -14.85 -1.55
N GLY A 65 13.94 -15.08 -1.97
CA GLY A 65 13.07 -16.14 -1.47
C GLY A 65 13.19 -17.43 -2.27
N LEU A 66 12.37 -18.42 -1.92
CA LEU A 66 12.27 -19.70 -2.65
C LEU A 66 11.68 -19.50 -4.07
N ILE A 67 10.88 -18.45 -4.24
CA ILE A 67 10.41 -17.92 -5.52
C ILE A 67 11.02 -16.51 -5.60
N ASN A 68 11.98 -16.33 -6.49
CA ASN A 68 12.60 -15.03 -6.71
C ASN A 68 11.94 -14.40 -7.94
N LEU A 69 11.24 -13.29 -7.74
CA LEU A 69 10.89 -12.41 -8.85
C LEU A 69 12.15 -11.65 -9.25
N ASP A 70 12.42 -11.53 -10.53
CA ASP A 70 13.56 -10.71 -10.96
C ASP A 70 13.16 -9.23 -11.02
N PHE A 71 14.16 -8.35 -11.00
CA PHE A 71 13.93 -6.91 -11.04
C PHE A 71 13.19 -6.48 -12.32
N ALA A 72 13.41 -7.19 -13.43
CA ALA A 72 12.79 -6.87 -14.72
C ALA A 72 11.29 -7.21 -14.72
N ASP A 73 10.87 -8.29 -14.04
CA ASP A 73 9.47 -8.65 -13.84
C ASP A 73 8.75 -7.59 -13.00
N ILE A 74 9.38 -7.11 -11.93
CA ILE A 74 8.83 -6.05 -11.08
C ILE A 74 8.77 -4.73 -11.85
N GLU A 75 9.85 -4.34 -12.53
CA GLU A 75 9.92 -3.13 -13.34
C GLU A 75 8.84 -3.15 -14.43
N THR A 76 8.65 -4.26 -15.13
CA THR A 76 7.64 -4.40 -16.19
C THR A 76 6.22 -4.24 -15.65
N VAL A 77 5.90 -4.87 -14.52
CA VAL A 77 4.57 -4.74 -13.89
C VAL A 77 4.35 -3.32 -13.37
N MET A 78 5.37 -2.68 -12.81
CA MET A 78 5.27 -1.34 -12.22
C MET A 78 5.24 -0.23 -13.29
N SER A 79 5.91 -0.41 -14.42
CA SER A 79 6.02 0.59 -15.51
C SER A 79 4.69 0.92 -16.19
N GLU A 80 3.71 0.02 -16.14
CA GLU A 80 2.39 0.22 -16.77
C GLU A 80 1.29 0.58 -15.76
N MET A 81 1.61 0.65 -14.47
CA MET A 81 0.65 0.82 -13.39
C MET A 81 0.58 2.29 -12.96
N GLY A 82 -0.23 3.09 -13.65
CA GLY A 82 -0.41 4.51 -13.34
C GLY A 82 -0.70 4.79 -11.85
N LYS A 83 -1.90 4.48 -11.36
CA LYS A 83 -2.25 4.52 -9.93
C LYS A 83 -2.29 3.11 -9.37
N ALA A 84 -1.50 2.85 -8.33
CA ALA A 84 -1.44 1.55 -7.66
C ALA A 84 -1.98 1.64 -6.21
N MET A 85 -2.48 0.51 -5.71
CA MET A 85 -2.98 0.34 -4.34
C MET A 85 -2.30 -0.86 -3.69
N ILE A 86 -2.17 -0.84 -2.35
CA ILE A 86 -1.48 -1.88 -1.59
C ILE A 86 -2.43 -2.44 -0.53
N GLY A 87 -2.61 -3.76 -0.56
CA GLY A 87 -3.32 -4.52 0.46
C GLY A 87 -2.36 -5.45 1.19
N THR A 88 -2.49 -5.53 2.51
CA THR A 88 -1.64 -6.37 3.36
C THR A 88 -2.51 -7.30 4.19
N GLY A 89 -2.06 -8.54 4.39
CA GLY A 89 -2.77 -9.54 5.18
C GLY A 89 -1.79 -10.42 5.96
N GLU A 90 -2.14 -10.71 7.21
CA GLU A 90 -1.37 -11.58 8.11
C GLU A 90 -2.30 -12.66 8.66
N ALA A 91 -1.82 -13.89 8.71
CA ALA A 91 -2.56 -15.01 9.30
C ALA A 91 -1.59 -16.07 9.85
N GLU A 92 -2.09 -16.84 10.81
CA GLU A 92 -1.38 -17.94 11.47
C GLU A 92 -2.21 -19.23 11.39
N GLY A 93 -1.59 -20.39 11.68
CA GLY A 93 -2.25 -21.69 11.66
C GLY A 93 -2.14 -22.44 10.33
N GLU A 94 -2.97 -23.48 10.18
CA GLU A 94 -2.92 -24.44 9.07
C GLU A 94 -3.29 -23.79 7.72
N ASP A 95 -4.31 -22.93 7.70
CA ASP A 95 -4.79 -22.21 6.51
C ASP A 95 -4.21 -20.80 6.33
N ARG A 96 -3.06 -20.53 6.97
CA ARG A 96 -2.47 -19.17 7.01
C ARG A 96 -2.24 -18.54 5.63
N ALA A 97 -1.90 -19.33 4.61
CA ALA A 97 -1.63 -18.80 3.28
C ALA A 97 -2.90 -18.23 2.62
N ILE A 98 -4.01 -18.97 2.70
CA ILE A 98 -5.28 -18.57 2.11
C ILE A 98 -5.86 -17.41 2.91
N SER A 99 -5.90 -17.53 4.24
CA SER A 99 -6.42 -16.49 5.12
C SER A 99 -5.66 -15.16 4.98
N ALA A 100 -4.33 -15.19 4.85
CA ALA A 100 -3.54 -13.98 4.63
C ALA A 100 -3.83 -13.35 3.25
N ALA A 101 -4.00 -14.16 2.21
CA ALA A 101 -4.34 -13.66 0.87
C ALA A 101 -5.75 -13.02 0.84
N GLU A 102 -6.75 -13.67 1.46
CA GLU A 102 -8.09 -13.11 1.60
C GLU A 102 -8.10 -11.81 2.42
N ALA A 103 -7.34 -11.76 3.51
CA ALA A 103 -7.15 -10.55 4.31
C ALA A 103 -6.47 -9.42 3.51
N ALA A 104 -5.50 -9.74 2.66
CA ALA A 104 -4.83 -8.77 1.80
C ALA A 104 -5.77 -8.19 0.75
N ILE A 105 -6.61 -9.01 0.10
CA ILE A 105 -7.57 -8.58 -0.92
C ILE A 105 -8.75 -7.80 -0.31
N SER A 106 -9.19 -8.17 0.89
CA SER A 106 -10.28 -7.51 1.61
C SER A 106 -9.84 -6.27 2.40
N ASN A 107 -8.56 -5.87 2.25
CA ASN A 107 -7.99 -4.79 3.03
C ASN A 107 -8.69 -3.44 2.69
N PRO A 108 -9.17 -2.68 3.69
CA PRO A 108 -9.86 -1.41 3.49
C PRO A 108 -9.04 -0.35 2.72
N LEU A 109 -7.74 -0.55 2.55
CA LEU A 109 -6.84 0.34 1.82
C LEU A 109 -6.87 0.11 0.30
N LEU A 110 -7.53 -0.95 -0.16
CA LEU A 110 -7.73 -1.29 -1.57
C LEU A 110 -9.04 -0.73 -2.18
N GLU A 111 -9.92 -0.12 -1.38
CA GLU A 111 -11.17 0.52 -1.83
C GLU A 111 -11.05 2.04 -2.02
#